data_AF-A0A524E235-F1
#
_entry.id   AF-A0A524E235-F1
#
_cell.length_a   1.000
_cell.length_b   1.000
_cell.length_c   1.000
_cell.angle_alpha   90.00
_cell.angle_beta   90.00
_cell.angle_gamma   90.00
#
_symmetry.space_group_name_H-M   'P 1'
#
loop_
_entity.id
_entity.type
_entity.pdbx_description
1 polymer ?
#
loop_
_entity_poly.entity_id
_entity_poly.type
_entity_poly.pdbx_seq_one_letter_code
_entity_poly.pdbx_strand_id
1 'polypeptide(L)'
;MKSTSMINEKFEFKCVQCGECCRAGFKVTIKKEDVKLWKELEKSEILEHLKLDPECISLKEFNYHMDKDGSAVMKSKMLTNSNNLNVKLNNLVDFIHKKHDYQGSGSYPLDYFTIIPNMRNNPILIPKSYEIILEGMKLGLNYIINLDSRGFCPFLKLNSCIIHEFKPFDCKRFPFGYNGNLRNDNYFLALCKGLKRKNSNEL
;
A
#
# COMPACT_ATOMS: atom_id res chain seq x y z
N MET A 1 -2.59 -27.08 -13.57
CA MET A 1 -2.83 -25.93 -12.65
C MET A 1 -3.81 -26.36 -11.55
N LYS A 2 -3.32 -26.91 -10.42
CA LYS A 2 -4.18 -27.50 -9.36
C LYS A 2 -3.64 -27.34 -7.91
N SER A 3 -2.72 -26.40 -7.61
CA SER A 3 -2.02 -26.42 -6.31
C SER A 3 -2.35 -25.29 -5.32
N THR A 4 -3.12 -24.27 -5.69
CA THR A 4 -3.33 -23.11 -4.82
C THR A 4 -4.52 -23.27 -3.85
N SER A 5 -5.56 -24.04 -4.20
CA SER A 5 -6.68 -24.29 -3.29
C SER A 5 -6.30 -25.18 -2.10
N MET A 6 -5.40 -26.14 -2.28
CA MET A 6 -5.04 -27.13 -1.26
C MET A 6 -4.23 -26.58 -0.07
N ILE A 7 -3.58 -25.43 -0.20
CA ILE A 7 -2.79 -24.84 0.90
C ILE A 7 -3.70 -24.15 1.90
N ASN A 8 -4.73 -23.44 1.45
CA ASN A 8 -5.65 -22.70 2.32
C ASN A 8 -6.54 -23.63 3.16
N GLU A 9 -6.87 -24.81 2.66
CA GLU A 9 -7.66 -25.80 3.41
C GLU A 9 -6.95 -26.26 4.69
N LYS A 10 -5.61 -26.21 4.72
CA LYS A 10 -4.79 -26.73 5.83
C LYS A 10 -4.47 -25.72 6.92
N PHE A 11 -4.82 -24.45 6.75
CA PHE A 11 -4.46 -23.42 7.73
C PHE A 11 -5.67 -22.56 8.12
N GLU A 12 -5.67 -22.14 9.37
CA GLU A 12 -6.57 -21.12 9.91
C GLU A 12 -5.75 -19.93 10.42
N PHE A 13 -6.36 -18.74 10.41
CA PHE A 13 -5.72 -17.54 10.89
C PHE A 13 -6.66 -16.74 11.78
N LYS A 14 -6.15 -16.37 12.95
CA LYS A 14 -6.72 -15.37 13.82
C LYS A 14 -5.63 -14.43 14.30
N CYS A 15 -5.77 -13.14 14.02
CA CYS A 15 -4.81 -12.15 14.49
C CYS A 15 -4.81 -12.10 16.03
N VAL A 16 -3.68 -12.42 16.66
CA VAL A 16 -3.48 -12.38 18.12
C VAL A 16 -2.85 -11.06 18.61
N GLN A 17 -2.92 -10.00 17.80
CA GLN A 17 -2.39 -8.66 18.13
C GLN A 17 -0.90 -8.58 18.53
N CYS A 18 -0.10 -9.59 18.22
CA CYS A 18 1.31 -9.67 18.62
C CYS A 18 2.26 -8.62 18.00
N GLY A 19 1.80 -7.80 17.06
CA GLY A 19 2.60 -6.73 16.45
C GLY A 19 3.69 -7.17 15.45
N GLU A 20 3.94 -8.47 15.26
CA GLU A 20 5.03 -8.94 14.36
C GLU A 20 4.84 -8.50 12.91
N CYS A 21 3.62 -8.50 12.39
CA CYS A 21 3.34 -8.02 11.04
C CYS A 21 3.60 -6.51 10.88
N CYS A 22 3.39 -5.73 11.94
CA CYS A 22 3.71 -4.30 11.99
C CYS A 22 5.23 -4.07 12.06
N ARG A 23 5.96 -4.96 12.73
CA ARG A 23 7.43 -4.94 12.85
C ARG A 23 8.12 -5.37 11.55
N ALA A 24 7.52 -6.31 10.83
CA ALA A 24 8.05 -6.84 9.57
C ALA A 24 8.06 -5.80 8.43
N GLY A 25 7.28 -4.73 8.53
CA GLY A 25 7.41 -3.59 7.63
C GLY A 25 7.04 -3.86 6.18
N PHE A 26 5.97 -4.61 5.91
CA PHE A 26 5.53 -4.85 4.53
C PHE A 26 4.72 -3.68 3.96
N LYS A 27 4.73 -3.55 2.63
CA LYS A 27 3.88 -2.58 1.90
C LYS A 27 2.40 -2.89 2.16
N VAL A 28 1.71 -1.99 2.85
CA VAL A 28 0.27 -2.05 3.12
C VAL A 28 -0.43 -1.09 2.17
N THR A 29 -1.18 -1.62 1.19
CA THR A 29 -1.93 -0.80 0.23
C THR A 29 -3.31 -0.47 0.77
N ILE A 30 -3.68 0.80 0.66
CA ILE A 30 -4.97 1.31 1.13
C ILE A 30 -6.03 1.10 0.05
N LYS A 31 -7.17 0.52 0.43
CA LYS A 31 -8.35 0.36 -0.42
C LYS A 31 -9.38 1.46 -0.17
N LYS A 32 -10.29 1.64 -1.12
CA LYS A 32 -11.39 2.60 -1.01
C LYS A 32 -12.24 2.34 0.24
N GLU A 33 -12.42 1.07 0.59
CA GLU A 33 -13.18 0.60 1.74
C GLU A 33 -12.50 0.98 3.05
N ASP A 34 -11.18 0.94 3.10
CA ASP A 34 -10.40 1.37 4.28
C ASP A 34 -10.61 2.87 4.54
N VAL A 35 -10.52 3.68 3.48
CA VAL A 35 -10.72 5.14 3.56
C VAL A 35 -12.13 5.50 4.02
N LYS A 36 -13.14 4.80 3.51
CA LYS A 36 -14.54 4.99 3.94
C LYS A 36 -14.73 4.66 5.41
N LEU A 37 -14.19 3.52 5.85
CA LEU A 37 -14.26 3.09 7.25
C LEU A 37 -13.62 4.12 8.18
N TRP A 38 -12.42 4.59 7.86
CA TRP A 38 -11.73 5.57 8.69
C TRP A 38 -12.42 6.92 8.72
N LYS A 39 -13.03 7.34 7.61
CA LYS A 39 -13.85 8.54 7.56
C LYS A 39 -15.09 8.42 8.44
N GLU A 40 -15.80 7.29 8.39
CA GLU A 40 -16.99 7.02 9.20
C GLU A 40 -16.67 6.95 10.70
N LEU A 41 -15.51 6.40 11.05
CA LEU A 41 -15.02 6.31 12.44
C LEU A 41 -14.27 7.57 12.91
N GLU A 42 -14.26 8.64 12.11
CA GLU A 42 -13.59 9.92 12.39
C GLU A 42 -12.08 9.79 12.73
N LYS A 43 -11.40 8.82 12.11
CA LYS A 43 -9.98 8.48 12.38
C LYS A 43 -8.97 9.35 11.64
N SER A 44 -9.18 10.67 11.66
CA SER A 44 -8.36 11.64 10.91
C SER A 44 -6.85 11.53 11.16
N GLU A 45 -6.43 11.06 12.35
CA GLU A 45 -5.04 10.82 12.71
C GLU A 45 -4.33 9.82 11.80
N ILE A 46 -5.07 8.94 11.10
CA ILE A 46 -4.45 7.97 10.19
C ILE A 46 -3.82 8.67 8.98
N LEU A 47 -4.36 9.82 8.56
CA LEU A 47 -3.90 10.53 7.35
C LEU A 47 -2.40 10.87 7.39
N GLU A 48 -1.87 11.25 8.56
CA GLU A 48 -0.45 11.61 8.74
C GLU A 48 0.49 10.42 8.54
N HIS A 49 -0.06 9.20 8.56
CA HIS A 49 0.65 7.94 8.37
C HIS A 49 0.42 7.34 6.99
N LEU A 50 -0.25 8.03 6.07
CA LEU A 50 -0.44 7.60 4.70
C LEU A 50 0.45 8.39 3.76
N LYS A 51 0.94 7.74 2.71
CA LYS A 51 1.61 8.42 1.61
C LYS A 51 1.12 7.90 0.27
N LEU A 52 1.30 8.72 -0.75
CA LEU A 52 1.23 8.26 -2.14
C LEU A 52 2.31 7.19 -2.36
N ASP A 53 1.92 6.11 -3.02
CA ASP A 53 2.85 5.08 -3.45
C ASP A 53 3.67 5.59 -4.64
N PRO A 54 4.99 5.83 -4.52
CA PRO A 54 5.76 6.42 -5.62
C PRO A 54 5.71 5.57 -6.89
N GLU A 55 5.59 4.24 -6.75
CA GLU A 55 5.45 3.30 -7.88
C GLU A 55 4.28 3.67 -8.81
N CYS A 56 3.17 4.22 -8.29
CA CYS A 56 1.99 4.52 -9.10
C CYS A 56 2.18 5.73 -10.04
N ILE A 57 3.20 6.55 -9.80
CA ILE A 57 3.56 7.75 -10.58
C ILE A 57 4.95 7.62 -11.22
N SER A 58 5.53 6.43 -11.23
CA SER A 58 6.83 6.15 -11.85
C SER A 58 6.72 5.95 -13.36
N LEU A 59 7.78 6.31 -14.09
CA LEU A 59 7.96 5.99 -15.50
C LEU A 59 8.94 4.82 -15.65
N LYS A 60 8.58 3.79 -16.42
CA LYS A 60 9.45 2.62 -16.60
C LYS A 60 10.82 3.00 -17.19
N GLU A 61 10.86 4.01 -18.04
CA GLU A 61 12.06 4.48 -18.73
C GLU A 61 13.14 5.01 -17.77
N PHE A 62 12.73 5.43 -16.58
CA PHE A 62 13.65 5.92 -15.53
C PHE A 62 13.87 4.91 -14.41
N ASN A 63 13.25 3.73 -14.47
CA ASN A 63 13.26 2.73 -13.39
C ASN A 63 13.61 1.35 -13.93
N TYR A 64 14.90 0.98 -13.88
CA TYR A 64 15.41 -0.29 -14.43
C TYR A 64 14.80 -1.55 -13.82
N HIS A 65 14.16 -1.43 -12.64
CA HIS A 65 13.49 -2.53 -11.95
C HIS A 65 12.00 -2.63 -12.29
N MET A 66 11.49 -1.80 -13.19
CA MET A 66 10.08 -1.75 -13.57
C MET A 66 9.87 -2.14 -15.03
N ASP A 67 9.03 -3.15 -15.24
CA ASP A 67 8.69 -3.64 -16.58
C ASP A 67 7.61 -2.77 -17.26
N LYS A 68 6.96 -1.90 -16.48
CA LYS A 68 5.79 -1.10 -16.88
C LYS A 68 5.75 0.23 -16.13
N ASP A 69 5.02 1.20 -16.69
CA ASP A 69 4.78 2.46 -16.00
C ASP A 69 3.89 2.27 -14.76
N GLY A 70 3.94 3.25 -13.85
CA GLY A 70 3.04 3.33 -12.72
C GLY A 70 1.57 3.39 -13.14
N SER A 71 0.67 2.94 -12.26
CA SER A 71 -0.76 2.83 -12.57
C SER A 71 -1.42 4.14 -13.00
N ALA A 72 -1.05 5.27 -12.40
CA ALA A 72 -1.61 6.57 -12.77
C ALA A 72 -1.07 7.07 -14.12
N VAL A 73 0.20 6.78 -14.40
CA VAL A 73 0.83 7.06 -15.71
C VAL A 73 0.19 6.22 -16.80
N MET A 74 0.06 4.90 -16.60
CA MET A 74 -0.61 4.00 -17.55
C MET A 74 -2.05 4.45 -17.80
N LYS A 75 -2.79 4.82 -16.75
CA LYS A 75 -4.17 5.32 -16.89
C LYS A 75 -4.23 6.60 -17.71
N SER A 76 -3.29 7.52 -17.49
CA SER A 76 -3.18 8.75 -18.28
C SER A 76 -2.93 8.44 -19.76
N LYS A 77 -2.02 7.49 -20.06
CA LYS A 77 -1.73 7.02 -21.42
C LYS A 77 -2.94 6.36 -22.10
N MET A 78 -3.67 5.50 -21.40
CA MET A 78 -4.83 4.77 -21.94
C MET A 78 -6.01 5.69 -22.31
N LEU A 79 -6.20 6.79 -21.59
CA LEU A 79 -7.34 7.68 -21.77
C LEU A 79 -7.12 8.75 -22.86
N THR A 80 -6.05 8.70 -23.66
CA THR A 80 -5.71 9.76 -24.64
C THR A 80 -5.08 9.26 -25.93
N ASN A 81 -5.33 10.00 -27.02
CA ASN A 81 -4.45 10.02 -28.18
C ASN A 81 -3.14 10.79 -27.85
N SER A 82 -2.04 10.46 -28.51
CA SER A 82 -0.67 10.95 -28.19
C SER A 82 -0.56 12.47 -27.96
N ASN A 83 -1.28 13.29 -28.74
CA ASN A 83 -1.20 14.76 -28.68
C ASN A 83 -1.71 15.37 -27.36
N ASN A 84 -2.39 14.62 -26.49
CA ASN A 84 -2.96 15.14 -25.23
C ASN A 84 -2.36 14.50 -23.96
N LEU A 85 -1.33 13.67 -24.12
CA LEU A 85 -0.72 12.97 -22.99
C LEU A 85 -0.03 13.93 -22.01
N ASN A 86 0.75 14.88 -22.54
CA ASN A 86 1.48 15.84 -21.71
C ASN A 86 0.53 16.69 -20.85
N VAL A 87 -0.61 17.10 -21.40
CA VAL A 87 -1.62 17.86 -20.64
C VAL A 87 -2.18 17.01 -19.50
N LYS A 88 -2.47 15.72 -19.72
CA LYS A 88 -2.97 14.85 -18.65
C LYS A 88 -1.93 14.57 -17.57
N LEU A 89 -0.68 14.35 -17.95
CA LEU A 89 0.41 14.17 -16.99
C LEU A 89 0.63 15.44 -16.18
N ASN A 90 0.59 16.62 -16.81
CA ASN A 90 0.66 17.90 -16.12
C ASN A 90 -0.50 18.10 -15.16
N ASN A 91 -1.73 17.76 -15.56
CA ASN A 91 -2.90 17.83 -14.66
C ASN A 91 -2.76 16.88 -13.46
N LEU A 92 -2.18 15.69 -13.66
CA LEU A 92 -1.91 14.74 -12.58
C LEU A 92 -0.84 15.29 -11.62
N VAL A 93 0.25 15.84 -12.15
CA VAL A 93 1.31 16.48 -11.38
C VAL A 93 0.77 17.68 -10.59
N ASP A 94 -0.03 18.53 -11.23
CA ASP A 94 -0.72 19.67 -10.60
C ASP A 94 -1.64 19.22 -9.47
N PHE A 95 -2.42 18.16 -9.69
CA PHE A 95 -3.27 17.58 -8.66
C PHE A 95 -2.44 17.18 -7.45
N ILE A 96 -1.34 16.45 -7.66
CA ILE A 96 -0.47 15.98 -6.58
C ILE A 96 0.18 17.16 -5.84
N HIS A 97 0.77 18.13 -6.54
CA HIS A 97 1.39 19.30 -5.90
C HIS A 97 0.41 20.13 -5.06
N LYS A 98 -0.83 20.30 -5.53
CA LYS A 98 -1.83 21.10 -4.80
C LYS A 98 -2.43 20.35 -3.62
N LYS A 99 -2.59 19.02 -3.75
CA LYS A 99 -3.40 18.20 -2.83
C LYS A 99 -2.59 17.31 -1.88
N HIS A 100 -1.27 17.25 -2.04
CA HIS A 100 -0.38 16.51 -1.17
C HIS A 100 0.69 17.41 -0.57
N ASP A 101 1.08 17.11 0.66
CA ASP A 101 2.20 17.75 1.34
C ASP A 101 3.47 16.93 1.10
N TYR A 102 4.51 17.59 0.62
CA TYR A 102 5.82 16.98 0.39
C TYR A 102 6.65 17.00 1.69
N GLN A 103 7.05 15.83 2.17
CA GLN A 103 7.83 15.67 3.40
C GLN A 103 9.27 15.18 3.15
N GLY A 104 9.76 15.33 1.92
CA GLY A 104 11.11 14.89 1.54
C GLY A 104 11.12 13.54 0.80
N SER A 105 12.21 12.81 0.93
CA SER A 105 12.44 11.51 0.27
C SER A 105 12.53 10.39 1.28
N GLY A 106 11.84 9.29 1.02
CA GLY A 106 11.92 8.09 1.84
C GLY A 106 13.15 7.25 1.51
N SER A 107 13.65 6.52 2.50
CA SER A 107 14.59 5.42 2.28
C SER A 107 13.77 4.20 1.87
N TYR A 108 13.81 3.85 0.58
CA TYR A 108 13.20 2.64 0.05
C TYR A 108 14.30 1.76 -0.56
N PRO A 109 14.19 0.42 -0.54
CA PRO A 109 15.21 -0.45 -1.13
C PRO A 109 15.40 -0.24 -2.64
N LEU A 110 14.41 0.36 -3.30
CA LEU A 110 14.40 0.67 -4.72
C LEU A 110 14.20 2.18 -4.91
N ASP A 111 14.97 2.78 -5.80
CA ASP A 111 14.82 4.19 -6.15
C ASP A 111 13.77 4.36 -7.23
N TYR A 112 12.61 4.90 -6.86
CA TYR A 112 11.57 5.27 -7.79
C TYR A 112 11.75 6.71 -8.31
N PHE A 113 12.04 6.83 -9.60
CA PHE A 113 11.99 8.08 -10.35
C PHE A 113 10.57 8.33 -10.86
N THR A 114 9.99 9.48 -10.49
CA THR A 114 8.57 9.77 -10.73
C THR A 114 8.38 10.84 -11.81
N ILE A 115 7.14 11.01 -12.29
CA ILE A 115 6.76 12.10 -13.21
C ILE A 115 6.80 13.50 -12.59
N ILE A 116 7.05 13.62 -11.28
CA ILE A 116 7.01 14.90 -10.59
C ILE A 116 8.38 15.60 -10.73
N PRO A 117 8.43 16.79 -11.35
CA PRO A 117 9.70 17.46 -11.60
C PRO A 117 10.34 17.93 -10.30
N ASN A 118 11.68 17.94 -10.27
CA ASN A 118 12.50 18.49 -9.17
C ASN A 118 12.28 17.82 -7.79
N MET A 119 11.63 16.67 -7.74
CA MET A 119 11.58 15.84 -6.54
C MET A 119 12.68 14.79 -6.57
N ARG A 120 13.23 14.49 -5.39
CA ARG A 120 14.14 13.35 -5.21
C ARG A 120 13.42 12.03 -5.49
N ASN A 121 14.20 10.97 -5.65
CA ASN A 121 13.70 9.59 -5.65
C ASN A 121 12.83 9.32 -4.40
N ASN A 122 11.82 8.45 -4.57
CA ASN A 122 10.93 8.02 -3.49
C ASN A 122 10.28 9.18 -2.70
N PRO A 123 9.60 10.13 -3.37
CA PRO A 123 9.00 11.27 -2.70
C PRO A 123 7.96 10.83 -1.66
N ILE A 124 7.99 11.45 -0.47
CA ILE A 124 6.97 11.27 0.56
C ILE A 124 5.91 12.35 0.35
N LEU A 125 4.76 11.94 -0.18
CA LEU A 125 3.63 12.82 -0.50
C LEU A 125 2.42 12.41 0.33
N ILE A 126 2.11 13.20 1.35
CA ILE A 126 1.02 12.93 2.31
C ILE A 126 -0.27 13.57 1.78
N PRO A 127 -1.38 12.82 1.63
CA PRO A 127 -2.64 13.40 1.18
C PRO A 127 -3.25 14.30 2.27
N LYS A 128 -3.79 15.47 1.89
CA LYS A 128 -4.39 16.41 2.85
C LYS A 128 -5.74 15.97 3.42
N SER A 129 -6.44 15.04 2.77
CA SER A 129 -7.73 14.52 3.25
C SER A 129 -8.11 13.17 2.64
N TYR A 130 -9.13 12.52 3.20
CA TYR A 130 -9.70 11.30 2.64
C TYR A 130 -10.36 11.51 1.26
N GLU A 131 -10.97 12.67 1.02
CA GLU A 131 -11.55 13.03 -0.28
C GLU A 131 -10.47 13.04 -1.36
N ILE A 132 -9.30 13.58 -1.04
CA ILE A 132 -8.13 13.62 -1.94
C ILE A 132 -7.63 12.20 -2.25
N ILE A 133 -7.63 11.31 -1.26
CA ILE A 133 -7.30 9.90 -1.49
C ILE A 133 -8.29 9.27 -2.49
N LEU A 134 -9.59 9.45 -2.24
CA LEU A 134 -10.65 8.89 -3.09
C LEU A 134 -10.63 9.47 -4.51
N GLU A 135 -10.35 10.77 -4.66
CA GLU A 135 -10.19 11.42 -5.95
C GLU A 135 -8.93 10.92 -6.67
N GLY A 136 -7.81 10.84 -5.96
CA GLY A 136 -6.56 10.30 -6.49
C GLY A 136 -6.68 8.86 -6.99
N MET A 137 -7.42 8.01 -6.27
CA MET A 137 -7.71 6.63 -6.72
C MET A 137 -8.46 6.61 -8.06
N LYS A 138 -9.35 7.57 -8.33
CA LYS A 138 -10.00 7.71 -9.65
C LYS A 138 -9.00 8.08 -10.73
N LEU A 139 -7.92 8.78 -10.39
CA LEU A 139 -6.80 9.11 -11.29
C LEU A 139 -5.78 7.98 -11.43
N GLY A 140 -5.97 6.85 -10.72
CA GLY A 140 -5.07 5.71 -10.75
C GLY A 140 -3.92 5.78 -9.74
N LEU A 141 -3.97 6.74 -8.81
CA LEU A 141 -3.04 6.83 -7.69
C LEU A 141 -3.32 5.73 -6.66
N ASN A 142 -2.25 5.19 -6.07
CA ASN A 142 -2.32 4.25 -4.95
C ASN A 142 -1.73 4.90 -3.70
N TYR A 143 -2.24 4.50 -2.55
CA TYR A 143 -1.78 5.00 -1.26
C TYR A 143 -1.36 3.83 -0.39
N ILE A 144 -0.34 4.06 0.43
CA ILE A 144 0.25 3.07 1.32
C ILE A 144 0.48 3.67 2.71
N ILE A 145 0.64 2.80 3.71
CA ILE A 145 1.14 3.23 5.02
C ILE A 145 2.60 3.71 4.87
N ASN A 146 2.89 4.89 5.40
CA ASN A 146 4.24 5.42 5.54
C ASN A 146 4.91 4.79 6.77
N LEU A 147 5.82 3.84 6.53
CA LEU A 147 6.60 3.22 7.59
C LEU A 147 7.55 4.23 8.24
N ASP A 148 7.91 4.00 9.51
CA ASP A 148 8.90 4.82 10.21
C ASP A 148 10.32 4.62 9.64
N SER A 149 11.30 5.36 10.16
CA SER A 149 12.70 5.29 9.70
C SER A 149 13.37 3.93 9.92
N ARG A 150 12.80 3.05 10.75
CA ARG A 150 13.26 1.67 10.97
C ARG A 150 12.51 0.68 10.08
N GLY A 151 11.58 1.15 9.26
CA GLY A 151 10.70 0.31 8.45
C GLY A 151 9.54 -0.28 9.24
N PHE A 152 9.25 0.18 10.47
CA PHE A 152 8.12 -0.32 11.23
C PHE A 152 6.83 0.42 10.88
N CYS A 153 5.71 -0.27 10.99
CA CYS A 153 4.40 0.34 10.88
C CYS A 153 4.21 1.36 12.02
N PRO A 154 3.79 2.61 11.73
CA PRO A 154 3.64 3.67 12.73
C PRO A 154 2.57 3.35 13.80
N PHE A 155 1.68 2.41 13.49
CA PHE A 155 0.63 1.93 14.40
C PHE A 155 1.10 0.83 15.38
N LEU A 156 2.39 0.49 15.38
CA LEU A 156 2.97 -0.38 16.41
C LEU A 156 3.27 0.42 17.68
N LYS A 157 2.49 0.21 18.75
CA LYS A 157 2.75 0.80 20.07
C LYS A 157 2.72 -0.28 21.14
N LEU A 158 3.71 -0.24 22.05
CA LEU A 158 3.84 -1.21 23.14
C LEU A 158 3.72 -2.68 22.65
N ASN A 159 4.34 -3.00 21.51
CA ASN A 159 4.32 -4.32 20.87
C ASN A 159 2.94 -4.78 20.34
N SER A 160 1.97 -3.87 20.22
CA SER A 160 0.61 -4.15 19.73
C SER A 160 0.22 -3.21 18.60
N CYS A 161 -0.76 -3.63 17.79
CA CYS A 161 -1.32 -2.81 16.71
C CYS A 161 -2.48 -1.97 17.24
N ILE A 162 -2.29 -0.65 17.33
CA ILE A 162 -3.31 0.25 17.91
C ILE A 162 -4.55 0.43 17.03
N ILE A 163 -4.44 0.14 15.73
CA ILE A 163 -5.55 0.24 14.78
C ILE A 163 -6.24 -1.10 14.55
N HIS A 164 -6.08 -2.08 15.46
CA HIS A 164 -6.54 -3.45 15.22
C HIS A 164 -8.01 -3.55 14.79
N GLU A 165 -8.90 -2.81 15.48
CA GLU A 165 -10.35 -2.83 15.24
C GLU A 165 -10.74 -2.26 13.86
N PHE A 166 -9.92 -1.34 13.33
CA PHE A 166 -10.18 -0.66 12.06
C PHE A 166 -8.98 -0.77 11.10
N LYS A 167 -8.23 -1.87 11.18
CA LYS A 167 -7.03 -2.11 10.37
C LYS A 167 -7.40 -2.20 8.88
N PRO A 168 -6.51 -1.79 7.95
CA PRO A 168 -6.80 -1.85 6.53
C PRO A 168 -6.91 -3.30 6.05
N PHE A 169 -7.56 -3.49 4.89
CA PHE A 169 -7.84 -4.80 4.30
C PHE A 169 -6.62 -5.71 4.20
N ASP A 170 -5.48 -5.17 3.77
CA ASP A 170 -4.21 -5.91 3.70
C ASP A 170 -3.76 -6.43 5.06
N CYS A 171 -3.92 -5.63 6.13
CA CYS A 171 -3.62 -6.05 7.49
C CYS A 171 -4.65 -7.04 8.05
N LYS A 172 -5.93 -6.97 7.63
CA LYS A 172 -6.95 -7.97 8.01
C LYS A 172 -6.60 -9.35 7.47
N ARG A 173 -6.00 -9.39 6.28
CA ARG A 173 -5.73 -10.63 5.55
C ARG A 173 -4.35 -11.23 5.80
N PHE A 174 -3.39 -10.48 6.35
CA PHE A 174 -2.08 -11.03 6.68
C PHE A 174 -2.21 -12.36 7.46
N PRO A 175 -1.50 -13.45 7.11
CA PRO A 175 -0.41 -13.56 6.15
C PRO A 175 -0.85 -14.03 4.74
N PHE A 176 -2.14 -13.92 4.38
CA PHE A 176 -2.64 -14.22 3.05
C PHE A 176 -2.43 -13.05 2.08
N GLY A 177 -2.08 -13.38 0.84
CA GLY A 177 -1.98 -12.43 -0.26
C GLY A 177 -3.34 -12.05 -0.86
N TYR A 178 -3.34 -11.16 -1.85
CA TYR A 178 -4.55 -10.68 -2.53
C TYR A 178 -5.37 -11.78 -3.20
N ASN A 179 -4.69 -12.81 -3.73
CA ASN A 179 -5.31 -13.99 -4.33
C ASN A 179 -5.92 -14.96 -3.30
N GLY A 180 -5.85 -14.63 -2.01
CA GLY A 180 -6.37 -15.44 -0.92
C GLY A 180 -5.45 -16.57 -0.50
N ASN A 181 -4.35 -16.80 -1.22
CA ASN A 181 -3.38 -17.83 -0.86
C ASN A 181 -2.45 -17.32 0.23
N LEU A 182 -1.94 -18.23 1.07
CA LEU A 182 -0.81 -17.92 1.93
C LEU A 182 0.30 -17.32 1.09
N ARG A 183 0.90 -16.24 1.60
CA ARG A 183 2.06 -15.66 0.93
C ARG A 183 3.17 -16.71 0.87
N ASN A 184 3.84 -16.79 -0.26
CA ASN A 184 4.94 -17.75 -0.48
C ASN A 184 6.25 -17.31 0.19
N ASP A 185 6.24 -16.19 0.91
CA ASP A 185 7.39 -15.63 1.60
C ASP A 185 7.55 -16.32 2.97
N ASN A 186 8.38 -17.37 3.01
CA ASN A 186 8.66 -18.15 4.24
C ASN A 186 8.94 -17.26 5.48
N TYR A 187 9.53 -16.08 5.25
CA TYR A 187 9.73 -15.05 6.27
C TYR A 187 8.42 -14.64 6.97
N PHE A 188 7.37 -14.23 6.24
CA PHE A 188 6.15 -13.73 6.87
C PHE A 188 5.27 -14.85 7.43
N LEU A 189 5.34 -16.05 6.85
CA LEU A 189 4.70 -17.24 7.41
C LEU A 189 5.27 -17.57 8.80
N ALA A 190 6.61 -17.53 8.95
CA ALA A 190 7.27 -17.80 10.22
C ALA A 190 6.98 -16.72 11.29
N LEU A 191 6.69 -15.49 10.88
CA LEU A 191 6.40 -14.38 11.79
C LEU A 191 4.97 -14.41 12.36
N CYS A 192 4.02 -15.01 11.66
CA CYS A 192 2.61 -14.90 12.02
C CYS A 192 2.22 -15.86 13.15
N LYS A 193 2.31 -15.40 14.41
CA LYS A 193 1.88 -16.14 15.61
C LYS A 193 0.40 -16.55 15.63
N GLY A 194 -0.43 -15.92 14.80
CA GLY A 194 -1.85 -16.21 14.66
C GLY A 194 -2.21 -17.27 13.60
N LEU A 195 -1.22 -17.76 12.85
CA LEU A 195 -1.41 -18.78 11.81
C LEU A 195 -1.26 -20.17 12.43
N LYS A 196 -2.26 -21.04 12.27
CA LYS A 196 -2.23 -22.42 12.77
C LYS A 196 -2.56 -23.41 11.65
N ARG A 197 -2.00 -24.61 11.73
CA ARG A 197 -2.45 -25.74 10.90
C ARG A 197 -3.79 -26.23 11.43
N LYS A 198 -4.76 -26.49 10.54
CA LYS A 198 -5.98 -27.20 10.89
C LYS A 198 -5.61 -28.65 11.23
N ASN A 199 -6.09 -29.15 12.35
CA ASN A 199 -5.88 -30.54 12.72
C ASN A 199 -6.69 -31.43 11.78
N SER A 200 -6.07 -32.46 11.21
CA SER A 200 -6.71 -33.42 10.31
C SER A 200 -7.68 -34.42 10.99
N ASN A 201 -8.00 -34.21 12.27
CA ASN A 201 -8.81 -35.11 13.09
C ASN A 201 -10.18 -34.51 13.51
N GLU A 202 -10.61 -33.40 12.92
CA GLU A 202 -11.95 -32.82 13.11
C GLU A 202 -12.74 -32.85 11.80
N LEU A 203 -12.87 -34.05 11.22
CA LEU A 203 -13.82 -34.38 10.14
C LEU A 203 -14.71 -35.53 10.61
#